data_AF-A0A7J3D814-F1
#
_entry.id   AF-A0A7J3D814-F1
#
_cell.length_a   1.000
_cell.length_b   1.000
_cell.length_c   1.000
_cell.angle_alpha   90.00
_cell.angle_beta   90.00
_cell.angle_gamma   90.00
#
_symmetry.space_group_name_H-M   'P 1'
#
loop_
_entity.id
_entity.type
_entity.pdbx_description
1 polymer ?
#
loop_
_entity_poly.entity_id
_entity_poly.type
_entity_poly.pdbx_seq_one_letter_code
_entity_poly.pdbx_strand_id
1 'polypeptide(L)'
;MKEVYRVLKRKGNAAVCFIPRESAWGKHYIEKGKQEHRIYRYARFLSFDEVIELLEVSGFVIKKIVSTLRFGPEEEPILEQPREGIAVGGFVCIEAEKNK
;
A
#
# COMPACT_ATOMS: atom_id res chain seq x y z
N MET A 1 2.55 10.56 7.43
CA MET A 1 3.21 9.61 8.35
C MET A 1 3.78 10.25 9.62
N LYS A 2 4.33 11.47 9.58
CA LYS A 2 4.77 12.22 10.78
C LYS A 2 3.77 12.22 11.95
N GLU A 3 2.49 12.44 11.67
CA GLU A 3 1.47 12.47 12.71
C GLU A 3 1.22 11.10 13.36
N VAL A 4 1.21 10.03 12.55
CA VAL A 4 1.15 8.64 13.04
C VAL A 4 2.36 8.34 13.93
N TYR A 5 3.55 8.76 13.51
CA TYR A 5 4.76 8.61 14.32
C TYR A 5 4.69 9.36 15.65
N ARG A 6 4.16 10.59 15.65
CA ARG A 6 4.01 11.43 16.84
C ARG A 6 3.11 10.77 17.89
N VAL A 7 1.99 10.18 17.48
CA VAL A 7 0.99 9.60 18.40
C VAL A 7 1.31 8.17 18.83
N LEU A 8 2.14 7.43 18.07
CA LEU A 8 2.54 6.08 18.45
C LEU A 8 3.46 6.06 19.67
N LYS A 9 3.25 5.07 20.54
CA LYS A 9 4.16 4.75 21.65
C LYS A 9 5.49 4.24 21.08
N ARG A 10 6.54 4.32 21.90
CA ARG A 10 7.84 3.72 21.58
C ARG A 10 7.66 2.22 21.31
N LYS A 11 8.25 1.71 20.21
CA LYS A 11 8.05 0.35 19.69
C LYS A 11 6.59 0.03 19.27
N GLY A 12 5.80 1.06 18.98
CA GLY A 12 4.47 0.89 18.40
C GLY A 12 4.54 0.70 16.88
N ASN A 13 3.59 -0.06 16.34
CA ASN A 13 3.59 -0.41 14.92
C ASN A 13 2.46 0.33 14.19
N ALA A 14 2.73 0.73 12.94
CA ALA A 14 1.75 1.16 11.97
C ALA A 14 1.65 0.11 10.87
N ALA A 15 0.42 -0.23 10.47
CA ALA A 15 0.15 -1.00 9.27
C ALA A 15 -0.38 -0.05 8.19
N VAL A 16 0.33 0.04 7.06
CA VAL A 16 -0.09 0.84 5.90
C VAL A 16 -0.40 -0.10 4.76
N CYS A 17 -1.67 -0.14 4.34
CA CYS A 17 -2.13 -0.96 3.22
C CYS A 17 -2.63 -0.09 2.08
N PHE A 18 -2.23 -0.38 0.86
CA PHE A 18 -2.53 0.43 -0.32
C PHE A 18 -2.51 -0.40 -1.61
N ILE A 19 -3.02 0.19 -2.68
CA ILE A 19 -2.96 -0.33 -4.05
C ILE A 19 -1.78 0.36 -4.73
N PRO A 20 -0.68 -0.35 -5.06
CA PRO A 20 0.45 0.26 -5.74
C PRO A 20 0.03 0.81 -7.12
N ARG A 21 0.44 2.03 -7.43
CA ARG A 21 0.11 2.72 -8.69
C ARG A 21 0.44 1.89 -9.92
N GLU A 22 1.57 1.19 -9.90
CA GLU A 22 2.09 0.42 -11.02
C GLU A 22 1.44 -0.96 -11.19
N SER A 23 0.69 -1.43 -10.17
CA SER A 23 -0.02 -2.72 -10.20
C SER A 23 -1.16 -2.73 -11.24
N ALA A 24 -1.59 -3.92 -11.67
CA ALA A 24 -2.73 -4.06 -12.59
C ALA A 24 -4.00 -3.40 -12.05
N TRP A 25 -4.27 -3.59 -10.75
CA TRP A 25 -5.38 -2.93 -10.05
C TRP A 25 -5.21 -1.42 -9.93
N GLY A 26 -4.00 -0.95 -9.62
CA GLY A 26 -3.69 0.48 -9.57
C GLY A 26 -3.99 1.17 -10.89
N LYS A 27 -3.48 0.64 -12.00
CA LYS A 27 -3.73 1.15 -13.36
C LYS A 27 -5.21 1.17 -13.70
N HIS A 28 -5.94 0.10 -13.38
CA HIS A 28 -7.37 0.02 -13.63
C HIS A 28 -8.19 1.06 -12.87
N TYR A 29 -7.89 1.28 -11.58
CA TYR A 29 -8.61 2.28 -10.80
C TYR A 29 -8.23 3.72 -11.15
N ILE A 30 -7.00 3.97 -11.57
CA ILE A 30 -6.60 5.26 -12.15
C ILE A 30 -7.41 5.56 -13.40
N GLU A 31 -7.59 4.58 -14.28
CA GLU A 31 -8.39 4.75 -15.49
C GLU A 31 -9.87 5.03 -15.17
N LYS A 32 -10.46 4.30 -14.21
CA LYS A 32 -11.77 4.64 -13.66
C LYS A 32 -11.84 6.07 -13.13
N GLY A 33 -10.78 6.54 -12.47
CA GLY A 33 -10.68 7.92 -11.99
C GLY A 33 -10.76 8.96 -13.12
N LYS A 34 -10.11 8.71 -14.26
CA LYS A 34 -10.21 9.57 -15.45
C LYS A 34 -11.61 9.57 -16.07
N GLN A 35 -12.37 8.51 -15.87
CA GLN A 35 -13.76 8.37 -16.31
C GLN A 35 -14.76 8.93 -15.27
N GLU A 36 -14.33 9.90 -14.45
CA GLU A 36 -15.16 10.56 -13.43
C GLU A 36 -15.75 9.62 -12.38
N HIS A 37 -15.12 8.47 -12.12
CA HIS A 37 -15.56 7.57 -11.07
C HIS A 37 -15.55 8.29 -9.72
N ARG A 38 -16.70 8.25 -9.02
CA ARG A 38 -17.02 9.05 -7.82
C ARG A 38 -15.92 9.05 -6.75
N ILE A 39 -15.23 7.92 -6.57
CA ILE A 39 -14.17 7.76 -5.56
C ILE A 39 -12.79 8.04 -6.16
N TYR A 40 -12.47 7.43 -7.30
CA TYR A 40 -11.08 7.36 -7.79
C TYR A 40 -10.62 8.65 -8.47
N ARG A 41 -11.54 9.51 -8.92
CA ARG A 41 -11.18 10.81 -9.49
C ARG A 41 -10.46 11.74 -8.52
N TYR A 42 -10.61 11.51 -7.22
CA TYR A 42 -9.94 12.28 -6.15
C TYR A 42 -8.82 11.49 -5.46
N ALA A 43 -8.61 10.22 -5.84
CA ALA A 43 -7.65 9.36 -5.17
C ALA A 43 -6.23 9.64 -5.67
N ARG A 44 -5.26 9.67 -4.76
CA ARG A 44 -3.83 9.69 -5.08
C ARG A 44 -3.26 8.28 -4.98
N PHE A 45 -2.86 7.72 -6.12
CA PHE A 45 -2.18 6.43 -6.18
C PHE A 45 -0.67 6.64 -6.05
N LEU A 46 -0.07 6.01 -5.04
CA LEU A 46 1.37 6.04 -4.76
C LEU A 46 2.03 4.75 -5.25
N SER A 47 3.29 4.86 -5.67
CA SER A 47 4.13 3.68 -5.88
C SER A 47 4.51 3.02 -4.56
N PHE A 48 5.01 1.79 -4.65
CA PHE A 48 5.58 1.11 -3.49
C PHE A 48 6.74 1.90 -2.87
N ASP A 49 7.65 2.38 -3.71
CA ASP A 49 8.83 3.13 -3.27
C ASP A 49 8.45 4.47 -2.61
N GLU A 50 7.43 5.17 -3.14
CA GLU A 50 6.92 6.41 -2.53
C GLU A 50 6.40 6.15 -1.10
N VAL A 51 5.75 5.01 -0.86
CA VAL A 51 5.25 4.65 0.48
C VAL A 51 6.40 4.26 1.42
N ILE A 52 7.39 3.52 0.93
CA ILE A 52 8.61 3.18 1.69
C ILE A 52 9.32 4.46 2.11
N GLU A 53 9.59 5.36 1.18
CA GLU A 53 10.24 6.64 1.45
C GLU A 53 9.46 7.44 2.48
N LEU A 54 8.13 7.57 2.33
CA LEU A 54 7.27 8.29 3.28
C LEU A 54 7.35 7.74 4.72
N LEU A 55 7.51 6.42 4.87
CA LEU A 55 7.68 5.76 6.17
C LEU A 55 9.07 6.05 6.74
N GLU A 56 10.12 5.85 5.95
CA GLU A 56 11.52 6.02 6.36
C GLU A 56 11.84 7.46 6.74
N VAL A 57 11.45 8.45 5.91
CA VAL A 57 11.67 9.88 6.22
C VAL A 57 10.86 10.36 7.43
N SER A 58 9.83 9.59 7.84
CA SER A 58 9.07 9.86 9.06
C SER A 58 9.67 9.18 10.30
N GLY A 59 10.75 8.40 10.16
CA GLY A 59 11.48 7.75 11.24
C GLY A 59 11.03 6.32 11.57
N PHE A 60 10.16 5.72 10.75
CA PHE A 60 9.76 4.33 10.92
C PHE A 60 10.84 3.36 10.40
N VAL A 61 10.83 2.14 10.95
CA VAL A 61 11.63 1.02 10.44
C VAL A 61 10.68 -0.05 9.89
N ILE A 62 10.88 -0.45 8.64
CA ILE A 62 10.06 -1.47 7.99
C ILE A 62 10.35 -2.83 8.62
N LYS A 63 9.30 -3.54 9.05
CA LYS A 63 9.39 -4.85 9.70
C LYS A 63 8.94 -5.98 8.80
N LYS A 64 7.85 -5.75 8.07
CA LYS A 64 7.19 -6.77 7.27
C LYS A 64 6.47 -6.13 6.09
N ILE A 65 6.48 -6.85 4.98
CA ILE A 65 5.71 -6.50 3.78
C ILE A 65 4.94 -7.75 3.38
N VAL A 66 3.64 -7.59 3.13
CA VAL A 66 2.78 -8.65 2.60
C VAL A 66 1.97 -8.14 1.41
N SER A 67 1.73 -8.99 0.42
CA SER A 67 0.89 -8.62 -0.74
C SER A 67 -0.07 -9.71 -1.18
N THR A 68 -1.15 -9.29 -1.82
CA THR A 68 -2.23 -10.12 -2.37
C THR A 68 -2.87 -9.40 -3.57
N LEU A 69 -3.95 -9.95 -4.14
CA LEU A 69 -4.56 -9.58 -5.40
C LEU A 69 -3.59 -9.68 -6.59
N ARG A 70 -3.04 -10.87 -6.81
CA ARG A 70 -2.12 -11.16 -7.93
C ARG A 70 -2.81 -11.40 -9.26
N PHE A 71 -4.09 -11.78 -9.24
CA PHE A 71 -4.94 -11.76 -10.43
C PHE A 71 -5.32 -10.31 -10.78
N GLY A 72 -5.55 -10.05 -12.05
CA GLY A 72 -5.93 -8.77 -12.61
C GLY A 72 -7.42 -8.45 -12.47
N PRO A 73 -7.79 -7.19 -12.74
CA PRO A 73 -9.16 -6.68 -12.57
C PRO A 73 -10.20 -7.29 -13.52
N GLU A 74 -9.75 -7.92 -14.61
CA GLU A 74 -10.60 -8.58 -15.62
C GLU A 74 -10.46 -10.10 -15.57
N GLU A 75 -9.63 -10.62 -14.66
CA GLU A 75 -9.43 -12.06 -14.47
C GLU A 75 -10.43 -12.60 -13.44
N GLU A 76 -10.74 -13.90 -13.54
CA GLU A 76 -11.58 -14.58 -12.56
C GLU A 76 -10.92 -14.48 -11.17
N PRO A 77 -11.64 -14.04 -10.12
CA PRO A 77 -11.08 -13.94 -8.79
C PRO A 77 -10.63 -15.30 -8.25
N ILE A 78 -9.36 -15.38 -7.83
CA ILE A 78 -8.79 -16.58 -7.23
C ILE A 78 -8.64 -16.36 -5.74
N LEU A 79 -9.13 -17.31 -4.93
CA LEU A 79 -8.84 -17.33 -3.50
C LEU A 79 -7.35 -17.61 -3.31
N GLU A 80 -6.64 -16.64 -2.73
CA GLU A 80 -5.21 -16.74 -2.54
C GLU A 80 -4.76 -16.31 -1.15
N GLN A 81 -3.65 -16.90 -0.71
CA GLN A 81 -2.97 -16.48 0.51
C GLN A 81 -2.07 -15.27 0.23
N PRO A 82 -2.05 -14.26 1.14
CA PRO A 82 -1.05 -13.20 1.09
C PRO A 82 0.36 -13.76 1.13
N ARG A 83 1.28 -13.18 0.35
CA ARG A 83 2.70 -13.56 0.36
C ARG A 83 3.52 -12.49 1.06
N GLU A 84 4.39 -12.95 1.95
CA GLU A 84 5.35 -12.10 2.66
C GLU A 84 6.61 -11.84 1.83
N GLY A 85 7.24 -10.68 2.02
CA GLY A 85 8.51 -10.29 1.38
C GLY A 85 8.39 -9.92 -0.09
N ILE A 86 7.20 -9.97 -0.67
CA ILE A 86 6.93 -9.73 -2.08
C ILE A 86 5.95 -8.57 -2.23
N ALA A 87 6.26 -7.58 -3.07
CA ALA A 87 5.42 -6.40 -3.34
C ALA A 87 4.82 -6.37 -4.77
N VAL A 88 4.61 -7.53 -5.41
CA VAL A 88 4.03 -7.62 -6.77
C VAL A 88 2.51 -7.80 -6.83
N GLY A 89 1.80 -7.74 -5.70
CA GLY A 89 0.33 -7.81 -5.66
C GLY A 89 -0.37 -6.48 -5.97
N GLY A 90 -1.66 -6.55 -6.32
CA GLY A 90 -2.55 -5.40 -6.44
C GLY A 90 -2.89 -4.72 -5.11
N PHE A 91 -2.64 -5.40 -3.99
CA PHE A 91 -2.77 -4.85 -2.65
C PHE A 91 -1.56 -5.21 -1.81
N VAL A 92 -0.93 -4.21 -1.21
CA VAL A 92 0.30 -4.35 -0.42
C VAL A 92 0.06 -3.74 0.96
N CYS A 93 0.47 -4.46 2.00
CA CYS A 93 0.51 -3.97 3.37
C CYS A 93 1.95 -3.97 3.89
N ILE A 94 2.31 -2.90 4.58
CA ILE A 94 3.63 -2.69 5.18
C ILE A 94 3.45 -2.48 6.67
N GLU A 95 4.13 -3.28 7.48
CA GLU A 95 4.27 -3.09 8.91
C GLU A 95 5.54 -2.26 9.17
N ALA A 96 5.37 -1.15 9.88
CA ALA A 96 6.42 -0.21 10.17
C ALA A 96 6.45 0.12 11.68
N GLU A 97 7.60 -0.04 12.31
CA GLU A 97 7.79 0.12 13.76
C GLU A 97 8.41 1.49 14.09
N LYS A 98 7.92 2.12 15.14
CA LYS A 98 8.55 3.29 15.75
C LYS A 98 9.72 2.86 16.64
N ASN A 99 10.94 2.95 16.11
CA ASN A 99 12.14 2.47 16.79
C ASN A 99 12.72 3.44 17.85
N LYS A 100 12.35 4.72 17.80
CA LYS A 100 12.73 5.76 18.78
C LYS A 100 11.53 6.55 19.28
#